data_AF-G5CEU6-F1
#
_entry.id   AF-G5CEU6-F1
#
_cell.length_a   1.000
_cell.length_b   1.000
_cell.length_c   1.000
_cell.angle_alpha   90.00
_cell.angle_beta   90.00
_cell.angle_gamma   90.00
#
_symmetry.space_group_name_H-M   'P 1'
#
loop_
_entity.id
_entity.type
_entity.pdbx_description
1 polymer ?
#
loop_
_entity_poly.entity_id
_entity_poly.type
_entity_poly.pdbx_seq_one_letter_code
_entity_poly.pdbx_strand_id
1 'polypeptide(L)'
;KKNANMLNNKSKLSLGFVKTITINSNDNYDVIIGKNNNFNKQNKEFKDKYVKVVVQDPYNNRDIILKVTKKQKGVYIWETLEGKNMYVGHSINLYNRISTYFMPSILNTKARKVLRHLNKHGFSDIKLIIYIMDIKSSLDQVVSLQQHVIDTLNPSINVDLVASSSGYHQPVAQEIRKKLRKQTGTPVYIYEAERFTLLHIFDSKQYMYNTISIHHKTLHDCIDLGVLYLDSFFLSLDLLETENVYMLNLDQIKALVKTKRELHKLKHPASKAIFAEFKNDASKNLEFDSLNGLAKHLKGNCKVIREYIQGIKSGYYRGKWKFTYKKKQHIKQL
;
A
#
# COMPACT_ATOMS: atom_id res chain seq x y z
N LYS A 1 46.13 -12.72 -64.49
CA LYS A 1 46.31 -14.16 -64.82
C LYS A 1 46.98 -14.85 -63.63
N LYS A 2 46.27 -15.83 -63.03
CA LYS A 2 46.72 -16.87 -62.07
C LYS A 2 47.20 -16.35 -60.68
N ASN A 3 46.53 -16.72 -59.57
CA ASN A 3 46.59 -18.01 -58.83
C ASN A 3 48.04 -18.43 -58.51
N ALA A 4 48.41 -18.93 -57.34
CA ALA A 4 47.78 -19.25 -56.06
C ALA A 4 48.94 -19.68 -55.13
N ASN A 5 48.81 -19.48 -53.81
CA ASN A 5 49.31 -20.38 -52.74
C ASN A 5 49.42 -19.65 -51.39
N MET A 6 48.38 -19.79 -50.56
CA MET A 6 48.51 -19.79 -49.10
C MET A 6 47.53 -20.83 -48.52
N LEU A 7 48.04 -22.06 -48.40
CA LEU A 7 47.67 -23.06 -47.39
C LEU A 7 48.60 -22.79 -46.18
N ASN A 8 48.32 -23.08 -44.91
CA ASN A 8 47.25 -23.77 -44.20
C ASN A 8 47.47 -23.41 -42.72
N ASN A 9 46.50 -22.86 -42.00
CA ASN A 9 46.50 -22.91 -40.53
C ASN A 9 45.08 -23.21 -40.06
N LYS A 10 44.74 -24.51 -40.12
CA LYS A 10 43.52 -25.06 -39.53
C LYS A 10 43.67 -25.05 -38.01
N SER A 11 42.99 -24.12 -37.34
CA SER A 11 42.64 -24.28 -35.94
C SER A 11 41.65 -25.44 -35.81
N LYS A 12 42.03 -26.46 -35.03
CA LYS A 12 41.15 -27.55 -34.63
C LYS A 12 40.08 -26.97 -33.70
N LEU A 13 38.92 -26.60 -34.24
CA LEU A 13 37.68 -26.57 -33.45
C LEU A 13 37.30 -28.01 -33.15
N SER A 14 37.47 -28.44 -31.91
CA SER A 14 36.89 -29.69 -31.43
C SER A 14 35.38 -29.54 -31.43
N LEU A 15 34.68 -30.23 -32.34
CA LEU A 15 33.24 -30.45 -32.26
C LEU A 15 32.93 -31.19 -30.94
N GLY A 16 32.46 -30.45 -29.94
CA GLY A 16 31.83 -31.04 -28.77
C GLY A 16 30.48 -31.61 -29.16
N PHE A 17 30.29 -32.91 -28.95
CA PHE A 17 29.01 -33.59 -29.17
C PHE A 17 27.91 -32.96 -28.30
N VAL A 18 26.95 -32.29 -28.94
CA VAL A 18 25.68 -31.90 -28.32
C VAL A 18 24.78 -33.13 -28.33
N LYS A 19 24.42 -33.64 -27.15
CA LYS A 19 23.37 -34.66 -27.03
C LYS A 19 22.04 -33.96 -26.86
N THR A 20 21.37 -33.71 -27.99
CA THR A 20 19.98 -33.23 -28.04
C THR A 20 19.07 -34.33 -27.50
N ILE A 21 18.35 -34.07 -26.42
CA ILE A 21 17.20 -34.91 -26.04
C ILE A 21 15.98 -34.17 -26.54
N THR A 22 15.49 -34.58 -27.71
CA THR A 22 14.21 -34.14 -28.26
C THR A 22 13.11 -34.77 -27.42
N ILE A 23 12.40 -33.98 -26.64
CA ILE A 23 11.11 -34.40 -26.08
C ILE A 23 10.07 -33.98 -27.11
N ASN A 24 9.56 -34.95 -27.88
CA ASN A 24 8.45 -34.72 -28.80
C ASN A 24 7.20 -34.30 -28.02
N SER A 25 6.91 -33.00 -28.06
CA SER A 25 5.56 -32.45 -27.92
C SER A 25 5.46 -31.30 -28.91
N ASN A 26 4.38 -31.30 -29.68
CA ASN A 26 4.18 -30.69 -30.99
C ASN A 26 4.25 -29.15 -31.10
N ASP A 27 4.96 -28.43 -30.23
CA ASP A 27 5.06 -26.98 -30.29
C ASP A 27 6.52 -26.52 -30.12
N ASN A 28 7.00 -25.72 -31.07
CA ASN A 28 8.35 -25.12 -31.09
C ASN A 28 8.56 -24.23 -29.85
N TYR A 29 9.20 -24.77 -28.81
CA TYR A 29 9.73 -23.99 -27.69
C TYR A 29 11.21 -24.33 -27.49
N ASP A 30 12.08 -23.32 -27.60
CA ASP A 30 13.51 -23.46 -27.37
C ASP A 30 13.80 -23.67 -25.88
N VAL A 31 13.90 -24.93 -25.45
CA VAL A 31 14.42 -25.30 -24.12
C VAL A 31 15.95 -25.40 -24.22
N ILE A 32 16.64 -24.32 -23.86
CA ILE A 32 18.12 -24.34 -23.77
C ILE A 32 18.53 -24.97 -22.44
N ILE A 33 18.89 -26.26 -22.47
CA ILE A 33 19.50 -26.97 -21.34
C ILE A 33 21.02 -26.76 -21.40
N GLY A 34 21.52 -25.73 -20.72
CA GLY A 34 22.97 -25.50 -20.61
C GLY A 34 23.61 -26.43 -19.57
N LYS A 35 24.42 -27.40 -20.01
CA LYS A 35 25.52 -27.93 -19.18
C LYS A 35 26.70 -26.97 -19.35
N ASN A 36 26.87 -26.02 -18.44
CA ASN A 36 28.05 -25.18 -18.42
C ASN A 36 29.26 -26.00 -17.97
N ASN A 37 29.98 -26.58 -18.94
CA ASN A 37 31.40 -26.85 -18.82
C ASN A 37 32.10 -25.93 -19.83
N ASN A 38 32.26 -24.64 -19.51
CA ASN A 38 33.19 -23.78 -20.22
C ASN A 38 33.81 -22.77 -19.25
N PHE A 39 35.10 -23.01 -18.99
CA PHE A 39 36.02 -22.19 -18.23
C PHE A 39 36.16 -20.81 -18.89
N ASN A 40 35.79 -19.76 -18.17
CA ASN A 40 36.35 -18.43 -18.38
C ASN A 40 36.66 -17.80 -17.02
N LYS A 41 37.96 -17.55 -16.81
CA LYS A 41 38.57 -16.92 -15.64
C LYS A 41 37.91 -15.56 -15.37
N GLN A 42 37.12 -15.44 -14.30
CA GLN A 42 37.10 -14.30 -13.35
C GLN A 42 35.90 -14.27 -12.37
N ASN A 43 34.98 -15.23 -12.39
CA ASN A 43 33.98 -15.36 -11.31
C ASN A 43 34.40 -16.46 -10.35
N LYS A 44 34.40 -16.19 -9.04
CA LYS A 44 34.52 -17.23 -7.99
C LYS A 44 33.45 -18.28 -8.27
N GLU A 45 33.85 -19.43 -8.79
CA GLU A 45 32.92 -20.50 -9.17
C GLU A 45 32.12 -20.93 -7.94
N PHE A 46 30.79 -20.85 -8.05
CA PHE A 46 29.92 -21.42 -7.05
C PHE A 46 30.14 -22.94 -7.04
N LYS A 47 30.52 -23.47 -5.87
CA LYS A 47 31.06 -24.83 -5.74
C LYS A 47 30.03 -25.94 -6.01
N ASP A 48 28.75 -25.65 -5.80
CA ASP A 48 27.69 -26.65 -5.92
C ASP A 48 27.10 -26.71 -7.35
N LYS A 49 26.81 -27.93 -7.80
CA LYS A 49 26.24 -28.18 -9.13
C LYS A 49 24.79 -27.73 -9.21
N TYR A 50 24.45 -27.08 -10.31
CA TYR A 50 23.06 -26.70 -10.64
C TYR A 50 22.79 -26.87 -12.14
N VAL A 51 21.51 -26.97 -12.49
CA VAL A 51 21.02 -26.92 -13.88
C VAL A 51 20.31 -25.59 -14.10
N LYS A 52 20.70 -24.87 -15.15
CA LYS A 52 20.05 -23.61 -15.54
C LYS A 52 18.97 -23.89 -16.60
N VAL A 53 17.77 -23.40 -16.36
CA VAL A 53 16.62 -23.44 -17.28
C VAL A 53 16.16 -22.01 -17.52
N VAL A 54 15.85 -21.66 -18.77
CA VAL A 54 15.27 -20.36 -19.13
C VAL A 54 13.90 -20.61 -19.75
N VAL A 55 12.88 -19.94 -19.24
CA VAL A 55 11.51 -19.99 -19.75
C VAL A 55 11.15 -18.60 -20.25
N GLN A 56 11.01 -18.48 -21.57
CA GLN A 56 10.44 -17.30 -22.21
C GLN A 56 8.92 -17.29 -22.02
N ASP A 57 8.30 -16.12 -21.98
CA ASP A 57 6.86 -15.96 -21.77
C ASP A 57 6.30 -16.91 -20.69
N PRO A 58 6.73 -16.76 -19.44
CA PRO A 58 6.43 -17.70 -18.37
C PRO A 58 4.94 -17.79 -18.02
N TYR A 59 4.12 -16.81 -18.44
CA TYR A 59 2.68 -16.83 -18.21
C TYR A 59 1.95 -17.84 -19.10
N ASN A 60 2.33 -17.90 -20.38
CA ASN A 60 1.79 -18.88 -21.32
C ASN A 60 2.49 -20.24 -21.22
N ASN A 61 3.76 -20.27 -20.78
CA ASN A 61 4.56 -21.48 -20.66
C ASN A 61 4.54 -22.13 -19.26
N ARG A 62 3.39 -22.07 -18.56
CA ARG A 62 3.24 -22.60 -17.20
C ARG A 62 3.44 -24.11 -17.10
N ASP A 63 3.11 -24.86 -18.14
CA ASP A 63 3.29 -26.32 -18.16
C ASP A 63 4.78 -26.72 -18.17
N ILE A 64 5.63 -25.93 -18.83
CA ILE A 64 7.08 -26.13 -18.81
C ILE A 64 7.60 -25.88 -17.40
N ILE A 65 7.15 -24.79 -16.76
CA ILE A 65 7.51 -24.47 -15.37
C ILE A 65 7.11 -25.63 -14.45
N LEU A 66 5.89 -26.14 -14.56
CA LEU A 66 5.42 -27.29 -13.78
C LEU A 66 6.34 -28.50 -13.97
N LYS A 67 6.66 -28.88 -15.22
CA LYS A 67 7.50 -30.05 -15.53
C LYS A 67 8.89 -29.94 -14.92
N VAL A 68 9.54 -28.78 -15.02
CA VAL A 68 10.93 -28.61 -14.58
C VAL A 68 11.07 -28.27 -13.09
N THR A 69 10.04 -27.73 -12.43
CA THR A 69 10.14 -27.26 -11.03
C THR A 69 9.47 -28.15 -9.98
N LYS A 70 8.67 -29.14 -10.41
CA LYS A 70 7.94 -30.02 -9.48
C LYS A 70 8.92 -30.82 -8.63
N LYS A 71 8.76 -30.73 -7.30
CA LYS A 71 9.65 -31.33 -6.28
C LYS A 71 11.12 -30.88 -6.38
N GLN A 72 11.40 -29.78 -7.07
CA GLN A 72 12.75 -29.21 -7.18
C GLN A 72 12.96 -28.06 -6.21
N LYS A 73 14.22 -27.83 -5.86
CA LYS A 73 14.69 -26.68 -5.08
C LYS A 73 15.77 -25.91 -5.81
N GLY A 74 15.94 -24.65 -5.45
CA GLY A 74 16.97 -23.80 -6.02
C GLY A 74 16.56 -22.33 -6.05
N VAL A 75 17.06 -21.62 -7.06
CA VAL A 75 16.93 -20.16 -7.21
C VAL A 75 16.17 -19.85 -8.50
N TYR A 76 15.32 -18.84 -8.47
CA TYR A 76 14.61 -18.35 -9.65
C TYR A 76 14.80 -16.84 -9.79
N ILE A 77 14.78 -16.37 -11.02
CA ILE A 77 14.95 -14.97 -11.39
C ILE A 77 13.80 -14.58 -12.32
N TRP A 78 13.08 -13.53 -11.92
CA TRP A 78 12.21 -12.79 -12.82
C TRP A 78 13.02 -11.65 -13.44
N GLU A 79 13.18 -11.63 -14.76
CA GLU A 79 14.00 -10.65 -15.46
C GLU A 79 13.22 -10.08 -16.66
N THR A 80 13.09 -8.77 -16.75
CA THR A 80 12.55 -8.11 -17.95
C THR A 80 13.45 -8.35 -19.15
N LEU A 81 12.92 -8.46 -20.36
CA LEU A 81 13.72 -8.72 -21.58
C LEU A 81 14.82 -7.66 -21.81
N GLU A 82 14.62 -6.41 -21.38
CA GLU A 82 15.64 -5.35 -21.41
C GLU A 82 16.80 -5.56 -20.42
N GLY A 83 16.72 -6.53 -19.50
CA GLY A 83 17.71 -6.80 -18.47
C GLY A 83 17.80 -5.77 -17.34
N LYS A 84 16.95 -4.72 -17.33
CA LYS A 84 17.00 -3.65 -16.31
C LYS A 84 16.36 -4.02 -14.97
N ASN A 85 15.26 -4.76 -15.02
CA ASN A 85 14.50 -5.11 -13.83
C ASN A 85 14.63 -6.60 -13.53
N MET A 86 15.26 -6.91 -12.40
CA MET A 86 15.55 -8.26 -11.96
C MET A 86 15.10 -8.48 -10.52
N TYR A 87 14.46 -9.61 -10.26
CA TYR A 87 14.18 -10.12 -8.92
C TYR A 87 14.75 -11.53 -8.77
N VAL A 88 15.49 -11.76 -7.69
CA VAL A 88 16.05 -13.06 -7.34
C VAL A 88 15.38 -13.59 -6.07
N GLY A 89 14.86 -14.81 -6.15
CA GLY A 89 14.32 -15.53 -5.00
C GLY A 89 14.77 -16.99 -4.98
N HIS A 90 14.67 -17.62 -3.82
CA HIS A 90 14.95 -19.05 -3.68
C HIS A 90 13.73 -19.82 -3.18
N SER A 91 13.77 -21.14 -3.29
CA SER A 91 12.81 -22.02 -2.64
C SER A 91 13.30 -23.45 -2.51
N ILE A 92 12.87 -24.13 -1.44
CA ILE A 92 12.93 -25.59 -1.32
C ILE A 92 11.83 -26.30 -2.14
N ASN A 93 10.81 -25.56 -2.58
CA ASN A 93 9.74 -26.03 -3.46
C ASN A 93 9.48 -24.97 -4.55
N LEU A 94 10.29 -25.05 -5.61
CA LEU A 94 10.27 -24.09 -6.71
C LEU A 94 8.89 -24.00 -7.36
N TYR A 95 8.23 -25.13 -7.58
CA TYR A 95 6.89 -25.15 -8.18
C TYR A 95 5.89 -24.32 -7.39
N ASN A 96 5.74 -24.59 -6.08
CA ASN A 96 4.80 -23.85 -5.25
C ASN A 96 5.16 -22.36 -5.21
N ARG A 97 6.44 -22.04 -5.03
CA ARG A 97 6.88 -20.64 -4.92
C ARG A 97 6.67 -19.86 -6.21
N ILE A 98 7.06 -20.41 -7.36
CA ILE A 98 6.90 -19.74 -8.65
C ILE A 98 5.42 -19.63 -9.01
N SER A 99 4.63 -20.69 -8.78
CA SER A 99 3.20 -20.70 -9.11
C SER A 99 2.42 -19.61 -8.37
N THR A 100 2.80 -19.27 -7.14
CA THR A 100 2.12 -18.20 -6.38
C THR A 100 2.15 -16.83 -7.05
N TYR A 101 3.14 -16.54 -7.90
CA TYR A 101 3.20 -15.26 -8.62
C TYR A 101 2.08 -15.13 -9.65
N PHE A 102 1.61 -16.25 -10.22
CA PHE A 102 0.51 -16.27 -11.19
C PHE A 102 -0.88 -16.24 -10.54
N MET A 103 -0.98 -16.37 -9.21
CA MET A 103 -2.26 -16.38 -8.51
C MET A 103 -2.74 -14.94 -8.25
N PRO A 104 -3.91 -14.52 -8.77
CA PRO A 104 -4.39 -13.15 -8.56
C PRO A 104 -4.56 -12.78 -7.09
N SER A 105 -4.99 -13.71 -6.25
CA SER A 105 -5.17 -13.51 -4.81
C SER A 105 -3.88 -13.11 -4.09
N ILE A 106 -2.73 -13.62 -4.55
CA ILE A 106 -1.41 -13.27 -4.00
C ILE A 106 -0.85 -12.04 -4.69
N LEU A 107 -0.93 -11.98 -6.02
CA LEU A 107 -0.40 -10.89 -6.82
C LEU A 107 -1.02 -9.53 -6.45
N ASN A 108 -2.34 -9.52 -6.16
CA ASN A 108 -3.08 -8.32 -5.81
C ASN A 108 -2.77 -7.78 -4.40
N THR A 109 -2.12 -8.56 -3.54
CA THR A 109 -1.71 -8.08 -2.20
C THR A 109 -0.69 -6.93 -2.28
N LYS A 110 0.11 -6.88 -3.34
CA LYS A 110 1.14 -5.84 -3.57
C LYS A 110 2.14 -5.67 -2.40
N ALA A 111 2.22 -6.67 -1.51
CA ALA A 111 2.98 -6.59 -0.27
C ALA A 111 4.50 -6.45 -0.53
N ARG A 112 5.01 -7.18 -1.53
CA ARG A 112 6.44 -7.21 -1.91
C ARG A 112 6.69 -6.43 -3.20
N LYS A 113 7.90 -5.86 -3.36
CA LYS A 113 8.28 -5.06 -4.54
C LYS A 113 8.13 -5.84 -5.86
N VAL A 114 8.48 -7.13 -5.86
CA VAL A 114 8.25 -8.04 -7.00
C VAL A 114 6.77 -8.20 -7.35
N LEU A 115 5.88 -8.32 -6.36
CA LEU A 115 4.43 -8.43 -6.60
C LEU A 115 3.87 -7.13 -7.16
N ARG A 116 4.34 -5.98 -6.67
CA ARG A 116 3.98 -4.66 -7.24
C ARG A 116 4.42 -4.53 -8.69
N HIS A 117 5.64 -4.96 -9.00
CA HIS A 117 6.18 -4.90 -10.35
C HIS A 117 5.37 -5.77 -11.31
N LEU A 118 5.19 -7.06 -10.99
CA LEU A 118 4.43 -8.01 -11.80
C LEU A 118 2.94 -7.63 -11.90
N ASN A 119 2.34 -7.06 -10.85
CA ASN A 119 0.95 -6.59 -10.92
C ASN A 119 0.79 -5.35 -11.83
N LYS A 120 1.79 -4.47 -11.86
CA LYS A 120 1.76 -3.24 -12.66
C LYS A 120 2.06 -3.49 -14.14
N HIS A 121 3.04 -4.34 -14.41
CA HIS A 121 3.55 -4.56 -15.77
C HIS A 121 3.07 -5.88 -16.39
N GLY A 122 2.40 -6.72 -15.61
CA GLY A 122 2.01 -8.05 -16.03
C GLY A 122 3.22 -8.99 -16.17
N PHE A 123 3.05 -9.99 -17.02
CA PHE A 123 4.08 -10.97 -17.38
C PHE A 123 4.50 -10.84 -18.86
N SER A 124 4.08 -9.76 -19.52
CA SER A 124 4.55 -9.38 -20.85
C SER A 124 6.00 -8.91 -20.74
N ASP A 125 6.85 -9.27 -21.70
CA ASP A 125 8.27 -8.87 -21.76
C ASP A 125 9.11 -9.27 -20.54
N ILE A 126 8.80 -10.43 -19.96
CA ILE A 126 9.58 -11.04 -18.89
C ILE A 126 10.01 -12.46 -19.25
N LYS A 127 11.19 -12.86 -18.80
CA LYS A 127 11.66 -14.24 -18.81
C LYS A 127 11.88 -14.73 -17.38
N LEU A 128 11.71 -16.04 -17.18
CA LEU A 128 11.96 -16.71 -15.92
C LEU A 128 13.21 -17.58 -16.06
N ILE A 129 14.24 -17.29 -15.28
CA ILE A 129 15.46 -18.11 -15.21
C ILE A 129 15.42 -18.92 -13.92
N ILE A 130 15.71 -20.21 -14.00
CA ILE A 130 15.63 -21.14 -12.87
C ILE A 130 16.95 -21.89 -12.77
N TYR A 131 17.59 -21.82 -11.60
CA TYR A 131 18.74 -22.62 -11.22
C TYR A 131 18.25 -23.74 -10.30
N ILE A 132 18.22 -24.96 -10.81
CA ILE A 132 17.77 -26.15 -10.11
C ILE A 132 18.98 -26.82 -9.46
N MET A 133 18.93 -27.02 -8.14
CA MET A 133 19.97 -27.71 -7.38
C MET A 133 19.62 -29.18 -7.15
N ASP A 134 20.61 -29.99 -6.75
CA ASP A 134 20.39 -31.38 -6.39
C ASP A 134 19.33 -31.49 -5.27
N ILE A 135 18.48 -32.52 -5.34
CA ILE A 135 17.47 -32.80 -4.32
C ILE A 135 18.07 -33.08 -2.93
N LYS A 136 19.37 -33.39 -2.85
CA LYS A 136 20.12 -33.54 -1.59
C LYS A 136 20.66 -32.23 -1.02
N SER A 137 20.65 -31.12 -1.77
CA SER A 137 21.24 -29.85 -1.32
C SER A 137 20.55 -29.29 -0.06
N SER A 138 21.31 -28.75 0.91
CA SER A 138 20.69 -28.14 2.10
C SER A 138 19.99 -26.82 1.76
N LEU A 139 19.17 -26.31 2.69
CA LEU A 139 18.61 -24.96 2.58
C LEU A 139 19.74 -23.92 2.49
N ASP A 140 20.78 -24.07 3.30
CA ASP A 140 21.92 -23.14 3.31
C ASP A 140 22.65 -23.09 1.98
N GLN A 141 22.77 -24.22 1.26
CA GLN A 141 23.34 -24.25 -0.09
C GLN A 141 22.46 -23.48 -1.09
N VAL A 142 21.14 -23.64 -0.99
CA VAL A 142 20.17 -22.90 -1.84
C VAL A 142 20.21 -21.40 -1.56
N VAL A 143 20.32 -21.01 -0.29
CA VAL A 143 20.45 -19.60 0.14
C VAL A 143 21.79 -19.04 -0.30
N SER A 144 22.88 -19.81 -0.20
CA SER A 144 24.21 -19.42 -0.67
C SER A 144 24.22 -19.17 -2.18
N LEU A 145 23.52 -20.01 -2.96
CA LEU A 145 23.35 -19.78 -4.39
C LEU A 145 22.55 -18.50 -4.65
N GLN A 146 21.49 -18.24 -3.86
CA GLN A 146 20.73 -17.00 -3.97
C GLN A 146 21.63 -15.78 -3.74
N GLN A 147 22.45 -15.80 -2.70
CA GLN A 147 23.38 -14.71 -2.40
C GLN A 147 24.38 -14.51 -3.53
N HIS A 148 24.99 -15.59 -4.02
CA HIS A 148 25.91 -15.52 -5.15
C HIS A 148 25.27 -14.89 -6.40
N VAL A 149 24.01 -15.24 -6.70
CA VAL A 149 23.27 -14.67 -7.82
C VAL A 149 22.92 -13.19 -7.57
N ILE A 150 22.54 -12.82 -6.34
CA ILE A 150 22.28 -11.42 -5.96
C ILE A 150 23.54 -10.57 -6.11
N ASP A 151 24.67 -11.04 -5.59
CA ASP A 151 25.97 -10.35 -5.65
C ASP A 151 26.43 -10.16 -7.09
N THR A 152 26.16 -11.14 -7.95
CA THR A 152 26.55 -11.11 -9.36
C THR A 152 25.66 -10.18 -10.19
N LEU A 153 24.36 -10.17 -9.95
CA LEU A 153 23.38 -9.48 -10.80
C LEU A 153 22.92 -8.11 -10.28
N ASN A 154 23.14 -7.83 -9.00
CA ASN A 154 22.67 -6.62 -8.31
C ASN A 154 21.18 -6.29 -8.63
N PRO A 155 20.24 -7.18 -8.28
CA PRO A 155 18.85 -7.12 -8.75
C PRO A 155 18.07 -5.91 -8.22
N SER A 156 17.56 -5.09 -9.13
CA SER A 156 16.86 -3.83 -8.81
C SER A 156 15.51 -3.98 -8.12
N ILE A 157 14.85 -5.15 -8.23
CA ILE A 157 13.55 -5.42 -7.60
C ILE A 157 13.71 -6.01 -6.19
N ASN A 158 14.86 -6.57 -5.84
CA ASN A 158 15.14 -6.96 -4.45
C ASN A 158 15.21 -5.69 -3.59
N VAL A 159 14.58 -5.73 -2.40
CA VAL A 159 14.61 -4.59 -1.46
C VAL A 159 15.93 -4.61 -0.69
N ASP A 160 16.27 -5.77 -0.14
CA ASP A 160 17.55 -6.03 0.48
C ASP A 160 18.38 -6.93 -0.45
N LEU A 161 19.66 -6.60 -0.61
CA LEU A 161 20.62 -7.40 -1.39
C LEU A 161 21.26 -8.53 -0.55
N VAL A 162 20.54 -8.95 0.50
CA VAL A 162 20.90 -10.07 1.35
C VAL A 162 19.87 -11.18 1.13
N ALA A 163 20.37 -12.39 0.87
CA ALA A 163 19.57 -13.59 0.70
C ALA A 163 18.74 -13.91 1.95
N SER A 164 17.62 -14.60 1.76
CA SER A 164 16.65 -14.90 2.84
C SER A 164 16.07 -13.67 3.59
N SER A 165 16.27 -12.45 3.09
CA SER A 165 15.63 -11.26 3.63
C SER A 165 14.11 -11.34 3.53
N SER A 166 13.43 -10.66 4.45
CA SER A 166 11.96 -10.68 4.56
C SER A 166 11.28 -10.04 3.34
N GLY A 167 11.99 -9.20 2.59
CA GLY A 167 11.47 -8.45 1.45
C GLY A 167 10.48 -7.33 1.85
N TYR A 168 10.45 -6.98 3.13
CA TYR A 168 9.71 -5.86 3.70
C TYR A 168 10.69 -4.76 4.14
N HIS A 169 10.30 -3.49 4.00
CA HIS A 169 11.07 -2.40 4.58
C HIS A 169 11.06 -2.54 6.11
N GLN A 170 12.21 -2.33 6.74
CA GLN A 170 12.22 -1.93 8.13
C GLN A 170 11.50 -0.58 8.27
N PRO A 171 10.86 -0.30 9.42
CA PRO A 171 10.32 1.03 9.68
C PRO A 171 11.41 2.07 9.46
N VAL A 172 11.12 3.07 8.63
CA VAL A 172 12.05 4.18 8.36
C VAL A 172 12.46 4.81 9.69
N ALA A 173 13.76 5.03 9.88
CA ALA A 173 14.30 5.64 11.09
C ALA A 173 13.60 6.97 11.41
N GLN A 174 13.37 7.24 12.70
CA GLN A 174 12.58 8.41 13.14
C GLN A 174 13.16 9.74 12.66
N GLU A 175 14.49 9.83 12.57
CA GLU A 175 15.21 10.99 12.06
C GLU A 175 14.91 11.26 10.58
N ILE A 176 14.93 10.21 9.75
CA ILE A 176 14.59 10.30 8.32
C ILE A 176 13.12 10.70 8.16
N ARG A 177 12.21 10.14 8.98
CA ARG A 177 10.80 10.54 8.97
C ARG A 177 10.61 12.01 9.32
N LYS A 178 11.36 12.52 10.29
CA LYS A 178 11.33 13.94 10.68
C LYS A 178 11.85 14.82 9.54
N LYS A 179 12.97 14.46 8.91
CA LYS A 179 13.54 15.20 7.77
C LYS A 179 12.58 15.24 6.59
N LEU A 180 12.03 14.10 6.19
CA LEU A 180 11.06 14.01 5.10
C LEU A 180 9.81 14.85 5.39
N ARG A 181 9.28 14.77 6.61
CA ARG A 181 8.11 15.56 7.00
C ARG A 181 8.36 17.05 6.90
N LYS A 182 9.53 17.53 7.33
CA LYS A 182 9.91 18.95 7.19
C LYS A 182 10.05 19.40 5.72
N GLN A 183 10.48 18.49 4.85
CA GLN A 183 10.70 18.80 3.44
C GLN A 183 9.42 18.76 2.60
N THR A 184 8.47 17.88 2.93
CA THR A 184 7.28 17.62 2.08
C THR A 184 5.96 17.89 2.76
N GLY A 185 5.95 18.09 4.08
CA GLY A 185 4.74 18.34 4.85
C GLY A 185 4.23 19.77 4.65
N THR A 186 2.91 19.92 4.58
CA THR A 186 2.26 21.22 4.66
C THR A 186 2.20 21.67 6.11
N PRO A 187 2.90 22.75 6.51
CA PRO A 187 2.91 23.20 7.89
C PRO A 187 1.51 23.60 8.36
N VAL A 188 1.28 23.48 9.66
CA VAL A 188 0.05 23.96 10.31
C VAL A 188 0.44 24.86 11.47
N TYR A 189 -0.09 26.07 11.44
CA TYR A 189 0.16 27.12 12.42
C TYR A 189 -0.99 27.10 13.44
N ILE A 190 -0.64 27.05 14.72
CA ILE A 190 -1.61 27.15 15.82
C ILE A 190 -1.44 28.48 16.55
N TYR A 191 -2.54 29.21 16.66
CA TYR A 191 -2.60 30.51 17.32
C TYR A 191 -3.52 30.44 18.52
N GLU A 192 -3.24 31.24 19.54
CA GLU A 192 -4.20 31.58 20.59
C GLU A 192 -5.24 32.53 20.02
N ALA A 193 -6.53 32.20 20.17
CA ALA A 193 -7.61 32.96 19.52
C ALA A 193 -7.79 34.38 20.09
N GLU A 194 -7.59 34.58 21.39
CA GLU A 194 -7.88 35.86 22.07
C GLU A 194 -6.92 36.99 21.66
N ARG A 195 -5.62 36.68 21.64
CA ARG A 195 -4.55 37.65 21.34
C ARG A 195 -3.93 37.46 19.96
N PHE A 196 -4.40 36.45 19.24
CA PHE A 196 -3.85 36.02 17.96
C PHE A 196 -2.34 35.71 18.03
N THR A 197 -1.91 35.11 19.15
CA THR A 197 -0.50 34.78 19.41
C THR A 197 -0.12 33.49 18.70
N LEU A 198 0.92 33.50 17.86
CA LEU A 198 1.46 32.26 17.27
C LEU A 198 2.12 31.41 18.35
N LEU A 199 1.56 30.23 18.61
CA LEU A 199 1.99 29.33 19.69
C LEU A 199 2.93 28.22 19.22
N HIS A 200 2.68 27.62 18.06
CA HIS A 200 3.50 26.51 17.56
C HIS A 200 3.31 26.33 16.05
N ILE A 201 4.29 25.69 15.40
CA ILE A 201 4.23 25.30 14.00
C ILE A 201 4.44 23.79 13.91
N PHE A 202 3.44 23.07 13.42
CA PHE A 202 3.56 21.64 13.13
C PHE A 202 4.05 21.44 11.70
N ASP A 203 5.06 20.58 11.52
CA ASP A 203 5.60 20.27 10.19
C ASP A 203 4.57 19.61 9.23
N SER A 204 3.47 19.05 9.74
CA SER A 204 2.39 18.53 8.89
C SER A 204 1.04 18.38 9.61
N LYS A 205 -0.06 18.39 8.85
CA LYS A 205 -1.41 18.05 9.37
C LYS A 205 -1.45 16.72 10.12
N GLN A 206 -0.84 15.68 9.53
CA GLN A 206 -0.79 14.33 10.13
C GLN A 206 0.03 14.32 11.42
N TYR A 207 1.11 15.12 11.48
CA TYR A 207 1.91 15.22 12.67
C TYR A 207 1.19 15.93 13.80
N MET A 208 0.48 17.02 13.50
CA MET A 208 -0.40 17.67 14.46
C MET A 208 -1.47 16.71 14.98
N TYR A 209 -2.17 16.01 14.06
CA TYR A 209 -3.16 14.98 14.38
C TYR A 209 -2.64 13.99 15.44
N ASN A 210 -1.48 13.41 15.20
CA ASN A 210 -0.87 12.43 16.11
C ASN A 210 -0.36 13.07 17.42
N THR A 211 0.09 14.32 17.37
CA THR A 211 0.78 14.95 18.51
C THR A 211 -0.20 15.47 19.55
N ILE A 212 -1.29 16.12 19.11
CA ILE A 212 -2.29 16.72 20.00
C ILE A 212 -3.62 15.94 20.02
N SER A 213 -3.69 14.80 19.32
CA SER A 213 -4.87 13.92 19.27
C SER A 213 -6.16 14.67 18.88
N ILE A 214 -6.07 15.54 17.88
CA ILE A 214 -7.24 16.22 17.27
C ILE A 214 -7.85 15.29 16.22
N HIS A 215 -9.18 15.20 16.13
CA HIS A 215 -9.82 14.36 15.11
C HIS A 215 -9.70 15.00 13.72
N HIS A 216 -9.51 14.20 12.66
CA HIS A 216 -9.33 14.69 11.28
C HIS A 216 -10.46 15.63 10.82
N LYS A 217 -11.72 15.27 11.12
CA LYS A 217 -12.87 16.10 10.80
C LYS A 217 -12.80 17.46 11.48
N THR A 218 -12.51 17.48 12.79
CA THR A 218 -12.38 18.72 13.55
C THR A 218 -11.25 19.59 13.01
N LEU A 219 -10.10 18.99 12.69
CA LEU A 219 -9.00 19.72 12.08
C LEU A 219 -9.40 20.36 10.75
N HIS A 220 -10.10 19.63 9.90
CA HIS A 220 -10.61 20.16 8.65
C HIS A 220 -11.62 21.29 8.87
N ASP A 221 -12.58 21.11 9.79
CA ASP A 221 -13.52 22.16 10.14
C ASP A 221 -12.80 23.42 10.68
N CYS A 222 -11.72 23.25 11.45
CA CYS A 222 -10.92 24.37 11.95
C CYS A 222 -10.16 25.11 10.85
N ILE A 223 -9.55 24.38 9.92
CA ILE A 223 -8.75 24.97 8.83
C ILE A 223 -9.66 25.59 7.77
N ASP A 224 -10.68 24.85 7.32
CA ASP A 224 -11.47 25.20 6.14
C ASP A 224 -12.62 26.13 6.48
N LEU A 225 -13.23 25.97 7.66
CA LEU A 225 -14.36 26.80 8.10
C LEU A 225 -13.94 27.85 9.14
N GLY A 226 -12.67 27.88 9.54
CA GLY A 226 -12.15 28.82 10.54
C GLY A 226 -12.70 28.59 11.96
N VAL A 227 -13.26 27.40 12.25
CA VAL A 227 -13.84 27.10 13.56
C VAL A 227 -12.73 27.03 14.61
N LEU A 228 -12.92 27.70 15.74
CA LEU A 228 -11.96 27.63 16.85
C LEU A 228 -11.89 26.22 17.44
N TYR A 229 -10.68 25.68 17.52
CA TYR A 229 -10.43 24.43 18.20
C TYR A 229 -10.49 24.64 19.73
N LEU A 230 -11.34 23.87 20.40
CA LEU A 230 -11.60 23.98 21.85
C LEU A 230 -12.00 25.39 22.32
N ASP A 231 -12.65 26.16 21.44
CA ASP A 231 -13.00 27.57 21.65
C ASP A 231 -11.79 28.46 22.04
N SER A 232 -10.54 28.01 21.80
CA SER A 232 -9.32 28.70 22.28
C SER A 232 -8.23 28.83 21.23
N PHE A 233 -8.21 27.95 20.22
CA PHE A 233 -7.13 27.92 19.24
C PHE A 233 -7.64 28.16 17.83
N PHE A 234 -6.95 29.01 17.10
CA PHE A 234 -7.14 29.21 15.68
C PHE A 234 -6.07 28.42 14.91
N LEU A 235 -6.46 27.76 13.82
CA LEU A 235 -5.57 26.90 13.02
C LEU A 235 -5.53 27.38 11.57
N SER A 236 -4.33 27.51 11.01
CA SER A 236 -4.12 27.94 9.62
C SER A 236 -3.08 27.08 8.91
N LEU A 237 -3.19 26.98 7.60
CA LEU A 237 -2.14 26.41 6.73
C LEU A 237 -1.14 27.46 6.26
N ASP A 238 -1.52 28.73 6.33
CA ASP A 238 -0.68 29.85 5.96
C ASP A 238 -0.21 30.58 7.23
N LEU A 239 1.03 31.07 7.19
CA LEU A 239 1.52 31.98 8.20
C LEU A 239 0.77 33.30 8.06
N LEU A 240 0.09 33.72 9.13
CA LEU A 240 -0.66 34.95 9.18
C LEU A 240 0.18 36.02 9.90
N GLU A 241 0.03 37.27 9.48
CA GLU A 241 0.73 38.40 10.08
C GLU A 241 0.23 38.59 11.53
N THR A 242 1.14 38.44 12.49
CA THR A 242 0.89 38.67 13.91
C THR A 242 2.13 39.25 14.57
N GLU A 243 1.93 40.24 15.44
CA GLU A 243 3.00 40.83 16.26
C GLU A 243 3.30 39.97 17.50
N ASN A 244 2.38 39.06 17.84
CA ASN A 244 2.46 38.22 19.04
C ASN A 244 2.98 36.84 18.68
N VAL A 245 4.26 36.56 18.97
CA VAL A 245 4.87 35.25 18.76
C VAL A 245 5.37 34.68 20.08
N TYR A 246 4.82 33.53 20.48
CA TYR A 246 5.25 32.80 21.66
C TYR A 246 5.43 31.32 21.32
N MET A 247 6.60 30.98 20.79
CA MET A 247 6.92 29.64 20.29
C MET A 247 7.08 28.62 21.43
N LEU A 248 6.01 27.89 21.69
CA LEU A 248 6.00 26.74 22.59
C LEU A 248 6.75 25.57 21.96
N ASN A 249 7.46 24.81 22.79
CA ASN A 249 7.96 23.50 22.40
C ASN A 249 6.83 22.45 22.36
N LEU A 250 7.16 21.25 21.87
CA LEU A 250 6.20 20.17 21.66
C LEU A 250 5.49 19.73 22.95
N ASP A 251 6.19 19.71 24.08
CA ASP A 251 5.61 19.24 25.35
C ASP A 251 4.73 20.33 25.98
N GLN A 252 5.13 21.59 25.85
CA GLN A 252 4.33 22.73 26.28
C GLN A 252 3.02 22.84 25.52
N ILE A 253 3.03 22.74 24.18
CA ILE A 253 1.78 22.83 23.40
C ILE A 253 0.84 21.64 23.68
N LYS A 254 1.39 20.43 23.87
CA LYS A 254 0.59 19.26 24.29
C LYS A 254 -0.08 19.47 25.63
N ALA A 255 0.66 19.97 26.62
CA ALA A 255 0.12 20.26 27.94
C ALA A 255 -0.98 21.32 27.86
N LEU A 256 -0.74 22.41 27.14
CA LEU A 256 -1.71 23.49 26.95
C LEU A 256 -3.01 23.00 26.29
N VAL A 257 -2.90 22.23 25.19
CA VAL A 257 -4.08 21.65 24.51
C VAL A 257 -4.82 20.68 25.42
N LYS A 258 -4.11 19.87 26.21
CA LYS A 258 -4.73 18.94 27.17
C LYS A 258 -5.55 19.68 28.22
N THR A 259 -4.96 20.71 28.85
CA THR A 259 -5.66 21.53 29.85
C THR A 259 -6.89 22.21 29.27
N LYS A 260 -6.78 22.83 28.08
CA LYS A 260 -7.95 23.45 27.41
C LYS A 260 -9.02 22.42 27.05
N ARG A 261 -8.64 21.20 26.69
CA ARG A 261 -9.58 20.12 26.38
C ARG A 261 -10.36 19.66 27.62
N GLU A 262 -9.70 19.57 28.77
CA GLU A 262 -10.34 19.22 30.05
C GLU A 262 -11.35 20.30 30.49
N LEU A 263 -11.07 21.57 30.21
CA LEU A 263 -11.96 22.69 30.52
C LEU A 263 -13.10 22.88 29.49
N HIS A 264 -12.94 22.32 28.28
CA HIS A 264 -13.88 22.54 27.19
C HIS A 264 -15.18 21.76 27.38
N LYS A 265 -16.30 22.47 27.51
CA LYS A 265 -17.64 21.88 27.57
C LYS A 265 -18.18 21.62 26.16
N LEU A 266 -18.48 20.36 25.85
CA LEU A 266 -19.09 19.98 24.58
C LEU A 266 -20.47 20.64 24.41
N LYS A 267 -20.58 21.54 23.44
CA LYS A 267 -21.86 22.15 23.03
C LYS A 267 -22.58 21.17 22.10
N HIS A 268 -23.41 20.30 22.67
CA HIS A 268 -24.32 19.51 21.85
C HIS A 268 -25.48 20.39 21.36
N PRO A 269 -25.79 20.42 20.05
CA PRO A 269 -26.96 21.13 19.58
C PRO A 269 -28.19 20.54 20.26
N ALA A 270 -29.00 21.39 20.88
CA ALA A 270 -30.25 20.98 21.52
C ALA A 270 -31.08 20.14 20.54
N SER A 271 -31.61 19.00 21.00
CA SER A 271 -32.45 18.16 20.16
C SER A 271 -33.64 18.95 19.65
N LYS A 272 -33.95 18.81 18.35
CA LYS A 272 -35.13 19.43 17.76
C LYS A 272 -36.33 18.53 18.03
N ALA A 273 -37.36 19.08 18.68
CA ALA A 273 -38.63 18.41 18.86
C ALA A 273 -39.29 18.16 17.50
N ILE A 274 -39.95 17.01 17.37
CA ILE A 274 -40.59 16.54 16.14
C ILE A 274 -42.04 16.23 16.44
N PHE A 275 -42.93 16.77 15.60
CA PHE A 275 -44.34 16.45 15.58
C PHE A 275 -44.59 15.36 14.53
N ALA A 276 -45.23 14.27 14.94
CA ALA A 276 -45.60 13.15 14.09
C ALA A 276 -47.12 13.09 13.91
N GLU A 277 -47.57 13.45 12.73
CA GLU A 277 -48.98 13.43 12.33
C GLU A 277 -49.36 12.06 11.80
N PHE A 278 -50.43 11.48 12.34
CA PHE A 278 -50.99 10.23 11.85
C PHE A 278 -52.03 10.51 10.76
N LYS A 279 -51.97 9.74 9.67
CA LYS A 279 -52.87 9.88 8.53
C LYS A 279 -54.32 9.64 8.95
N ASN A 280 -55.19 10.62 8.66
CA ASN A 280 -56.64 10.56 8.82
C ASN A 280 -57.14 10.40 10.27
N ASP A 281 -56.29 10.56 11.28
CA ASP A 281 -56.70 10.48 12.68
C ASP A 281 -55.81 11.36 13.57
N ALA A 282 -56.28 12.57 13.83
CA ALA A 282 -55.56 13.55 14.63
C ALA A 282 -55.41 13.13 16.11
N SER A 283 -56.23 12.22 16.61
CA SER A 283 -56.14 11.72 17.99
C SER A 283 -54.88 10.86 18.23
N LYS A 284 -54.26 10.37 17.15
CA LYS A 284 -53.04 9.54 17.18
C LYS A 284 -51.75 10.32 16.91
N ASN A 285 -51.82 11.65 16.89
CA ASN A 285 -50.64 12.48 16.73
C ASN A 285 -49.73 12.36 17.95
N LEU A 286 -48.42 12.34 17.74
CA LEU A 286 -47.43 12.15 18.79
C LEU A 286 -46.33 13.20 18.69
N GLU A 287 -45.79 13.58 19.84
CA GLU A 287 -44.66 14.50 19.94
C GLU A 287 -43.43 13.78 20.50
N PHE A 288 -42.25 14.15 19.99
CA PHE A 288 -40.99 13.59 20.45
C PHE A 288 -39.95 14.69 20.61
N ASP A 289 -39.20 14.68 21.71
CA ASP A 289 -38.14 15.68 21.97
C ASP A 289 -36.90 15.50 21.10
N SER A 290 -36.79 14.36 20.38
CA SER A 290 -35.66 14.06 19.50
C SER A 290 -36.01 13.08 18.39
N LEU A 291 -35.21 13.12 17.31
CA LEU A 291 -35.27 12.15 16.20
C LEU A 291 -35.04 10.71 16.67
N ASN A 292 -34.16 10.51 17.65
CA ASN A 292 -33.88 9.18 18.19
C ASN A 292 -35.10 8.63 18.97
N GLY A 293 -35.82 9.48 19.72
CA GLY A 293 -37.06 9.11 20.40
C GLY A 293 -38.13 8.64 19.41
N LEU A 294 -38.37 9.43 18.36
CA LEU A 294 -39.29 9.08 17.27
C LEU A 294 -38.90 7.76 16.59
N ALA A 295 -37.62 7.61 16.23
CA ALA A 295 -37.12 6.41 15.56
C ALA A 295 -37.27 5.15 16.41
N LYS A 296 -37.01 5.24 17.72
CA LYS A 296 -37.21 4.15 18.68
C LYS A 296 -38.68 3.75 18.77
N HIS A 297 -39.59 4.73 18.88
CA HIS A 297 -41.03 4.47 18.93
C HIS A 297 -41.55 3.78 17.67
N LEU A 298 -41.13 4.27 16.49
CA LEU A 298 -41.56 3.69 15.21
C LEU A 298 -40.76 2.46 14.78
N LYS A 299 -39.77 2.01 15.57
CA LYS A 299 -38.81 0.95 15.18
C LYS A 299 -38.25 1.21 13.77
N GLY A 300 -37.81 2.44 13.53
CA GLY A 300 -37.42 2.97 12.23
C GLY A 300 -35.97 3.44 12.20
N ASN A 301 -35.43 3.63 11.00
CA ASN A 301 -34.07 4.15 10.82
C ASN A 301 -34.09 5.69 10.88
N CYS A 302 -33.28 6.29 11.77
CA CYS A 302 -33.18 7.75 11.94
C CYS A 302 -32.86 8.49 10.63
N LYS A 303 -32.01 7.92 9.77
CA LYS A 303 -31.65 8.53 8.48
C LYS A 303 -32.88 8.61 7.56
N VAL A 304 -33.62 7.52 7.44
CA VAL A 304 -34.81 7.47 6.58
C VAL A 304 -35.88 8.45 7.08
N ILE A 305 -36.15 8.46 8.39
CA ILE A 305 -37.11 9.38 9.00
C ILE A 305 -36.69 10.84 8.75
N ARG A 306 -35.39 11.15 8.84
CA ARG A 306 -34.84 12.48 8.55
C ARG A 306 -35.08 12.90 7.09
N GLU A 307 -34.95 12.00 6.13
CA GLU A 307 -35.22 12.28 4.70
C GLU A 307 -36.69 12.67 4.47
N TYR A 308 -37.64 12.07 5.18
CA TYR A 308 -39.05 12.50 5.15
C TYR A 308 -39.26 13.86 5.81
N ILE A 309 -38.61 14.13 6.96
CA ILE A 309 -38.70 15.44 7.64
C ILE A 309 -38.12 16.56 6.75
N GLN A 310 -37.03 16.30 6.04
CA GLN A 310 -36.36 17.26 5.16
C GLN A 310 -37.04 17.43 3.80
N GLY A 311 -38.10 16.65 3.52
CA GLY A 311 -38.79 16.69 2.23
C GLY A 311 -38.04 16.03 1.07
N ILE A 312 -36.93 15.34 1.33
CA ILE A 312 -36.19 14.55 0.31
C ILE A 312 -37.05 13.37 -0.14
N LYS A 313 -37.79 12.77 0.80
CA LYS A 313 -38.81 11.75 0.52
C LYS A 313 -40.20 12.34 0.69
N SER A 314 -41.01 12.23 -0.36
CA SER A 314 -42.40 12.69 -0.38
C SER A 314 -43.36 11.63 0.15
N GLY A 315 -44.54 12.06 0.59
CA GLY A 315 -45.62 11.19 1.07
C GLY A 315 -45.50 10.83 2.54
N TYR A 316 -46.17 9.75 2.94
CA TYR A 316 -46.23 9.31 4.33
C TYR A 316 -45.20 8.22 4.61
N TYR A 317 -44.42 8.37 5.68
CA TYR A 317 -43.54 7.33 6.17
C TYR A 317 -44.37 6.10 6.58
N ARG A 318 -44.04 4.96 5.94
CA ARG A 318 -44.81 3.70 6.05
C ARG A 318 -46.31 3.87 5.75
N GLY A 319 -46.65 4.82 4.88
CA GLY A 319 -48.04 5.10 4.47
C GLY A 319 -48.92 5.72 5.55
N LYS A 320 -48.38 6.02 6.74
CA LYS A 320 -49.18 6.43 7.91
C LYS A 320 -48.73 7.74 8.56
N TRP A 321 -47.44 8.10 8.49
CA TRP A 321 -46.90 9.18 9.30
C TRP A 321 -46.35 10.33 8.45
N LYS A 322 -46.67 11.57 8.84
CA LYS A 322 -46.03 12.78 8.33
C LYS A 322 -45.27 13.45 9.47
N PHE A 323 -44.09 13.98 9.20
CA PHE A 323 -43.21 14.52 10.25
C PHE A 323 -42.87 15.98 9.99
N THR A 324 -42.87 16.80 11.04
CA THR A 324 -42.46 18.21 10.97
C THR A 324 -41.61 18.56 12.20
N TYR A 325 -40.61 19.44 12.02
CA TYR A 325 -39.89 20.01 13.16
C TYR A 325 -40.77 21.04 13.86
N LYS A 326 -40.88 20.95 15.19
CA LYS A 326 -41.52 22.01 15.97
C LYS A 326 -40.62 23.25 15.92
N LYS A 327 -41.17 24.40 15.48
CA LYS A 327 -40.46 25.68 15.60
C LYS A 327 -40.31 25.98 17.10
N LYS A 328 -39.08 26.29 17.55
CA LYS A 328 -38.89 26.81 18.91
C LYS A 328 -39.68 28.12 19.01
N GLN A 329 -40.64 28.19 19.93
CA GLN A 329 -41.18 29.48 20.35
C GLN A 329 -40.03 30.23 21.03
N HIS A 330 -39.62 31.35 20.45
CA HIS A 330 -38.79 32.31 21.17
C HIS A 330 -39.67 32.87 22.29
N ILE A 331 -39.49 32.38 23.51
CA ILE A 331 -39.91 33.12 24.70
C ILE A 331 -39.04 34.37 24.69
N LYS A 332 -39.60 35.51 24.27
CA LYS A 332 -39.06 36.82 24.64
C LYS A 332 -39.19 36.88 26.16
N GLN A 333 -38.08 36.67 26.86
CA GLN A 333 -38.01 37.07 28.26
C GLN A 333 -38.12 38.60 28.28
N LEU A 334 -39.18 39.10 28.90
CA LEU A 334 -39.39 40.50 29.24
C LEU A 334 -38.50 40.88 30.44
#